data_AF-A0A8J6IYL0-F1
#
_entry.id   AF-A0A8J6IYL0-F1
#
_cell.length_a   1.000
_cell.length_b   1.000
_cell.length_c   1.000
_cell.angle_alpha   90.00
_cell.angle_beta   90.00
_cell.angle_gamma   90.00
#
_symmetry.space_group_name_H-M   'P 1'
#
loop_
_entity.id
_entity.type
_entity.pdbx_description
1 polymer ?
#
loop_
_entity_poly.entity_id
_entity_poly.type
_entity_poly.pdbx_seq_one_letter_code
_entity_poly.pdbx_strand_id
1 'polypeptide(L)'
;MKKTRLTALILGGIMLCLTGIPALAADTTADASAATSSVPASLPGDGGPDSLLYYGTVRITARDGQGRPAQLSLTSDQGTVLALTADENTAWVDSGKHAASDPATLKDGEQVYVALDYDRTQPYAPLPSAGRALAVLRNIPQDGGCAQYHVIGDAEPGDKGQYTLTVDNGGLFIFTGETTGVSGYDGSALTLSDLKAGDTILAWYDVVLTSYPGQTYATHVMRLNRPQLPDGTQLALKLDGKDSAITGMIRSGQPMVPVAAVARELGLQVYYDAVNGDNGPLVRVENDQFSVRILLKAPLIFGTTKIDGMAGTTGSLPYSELTYVQAPGTTWAPASLFQMLGHTITLDGTTLNIQ
;
A
#
# COMPACT_ATOMS: atom_id res chain seq x y z
N MET A 1 -47.28 -29.08 -27.50
CA MET A 1 -47.59 -30.34 -28.20
C MET A 1 -46.82 -30.38 -29.52
N LYS A 2 -46.21 -31.54 -29.84
CA LYS A 2 -45.56 -31.97 -31.12
C LYS A 2 -44.27 -31.19 -31.50
N LYS A 3 -43.03 -31.70 -31.39
CA LYS A 3 -42.34 -32.95 -31.81
C LYS A 3 -42.34 -33.23 -33.32
N THR A 4 -41.19 -32.98 -33.98
CA THR A 4 -40.63 -33.75 -35.12
C THR A 4 -39.18 -33.27 -35.36
N ARG A 5 -38.14 -34.03 -34.95
CA ARG A 5 -37.40 -35.10 -35.69
C ARG A 5 -36.82 -34.59 -37.04
N LEU A 6 -35.52 -34.31 -37.18
CA LEU A 6 -34.31 -35.17 -37.22
C LEU A 6 -34.07 -35.79 -38.61
N THR A 7 -33.03 -35.32 -39.31
CA THR A 7 -32.38 -36.06 -40.41
C THR A 7 -30.88 -35.76 -40.41
N ALA A 8 -30.09 -36.82 -40.37
CA ALA A 8 -28.64 -36.87 -40.41
C ALA A 8 -28.11 -37.02 -41.85
N LEU A 9 -26.85 -36.65 -42.10
CA LEU A 9 -26.02 -37.33 -43.10
C LEU A 9 -24.55 -37.33 -42.66
N ILE A 10 -23.95 -38.52 -42.71
CA ILE A 10 -22.58 -38.92 -42.35
C ILE A 10 -21.83 -39.24 -43.65
N LEU A 11 -20.56 -38.84 -43.79
CA LEU A 11 -19.43 -39.56 -44.45
C LEU A 11 -18.24 -38.59 -44.56
N GLY A 12 -16.96 -38.90 -44.33
CA GLY A 12 -16.18 -40.07 -43.88
C GLY A 12 -14.83 -39.50 -43.40
N GLY A 13 -14.11 -40.06 -42.43
CA GLY A 13 -13.48 -41.38 -42.49
C GLY A 13 -12.08 -41.26 -43.10
N ILE A 14 -11.03 -41.14 -42.28
CA ILE A 14 -9.79 -41.92 -42.40
C ILE A 14 -9.17 -42.05 -41.01
N MET A 15 -8.93 -43.30 -40.70
CA MET A 15 -8.43 -43.92 -39.48
C MET A 15 -6.93 -44.14 -39.67
N LEU A 16 -6.11 -43.76 -38.70
CA LEU A 16 -4.82 -44.44 -38.49
C LEU A 16 -4.59 -44.58 -36.98
N CYS A 17 -4.76 -45.81 -36.49
CA CYS A 17 -4.42 -46.22 -35.14
C CYS A 17 -2.91 -46.41 -35.03
N LEU A 18 -2.31 -45.91 -33.96
CA LEU A 18 -1.21 -46.61 -33.28
C LEU A 18 -1.46 -46.61 -31.76
N THR A 19 -1.41 -47.83 -31.23
CA THR A 19 -1.39 -48.32 -29.85
C THR A 19 -0.43 -47.52 -28.95
N GLY A 20 -0.60 -47.33 -27.63
CA GLY A 20 -1.40 -47.96 -26.58
C GLY A 20 -0.59 -47.93 -25.27
N ILE A 21 -1.28 -47.90 -24.12
CA ILE A 21 -0.90 -48.26 -22.71
C ILE A 21 -1.48 -47.22 -21.71
N PRO A 22 -2.04 -47.65 -20.57
CA PRO A 22 -3.02 -46.87 -19.78
C PRO A 22 -2.32 -46.01 -18.72
N ALA A 23 -2.89 -44.86 -18.40
CA ALA A 23 -2.51 -44.13 -17.19
C ALA A 23 -3.76 -43.53 -16.53
N LEU A 24 -3.85 -43.83 -15.24
CA LEU A 24 -4.84 -43.43 -14.25
C LEU A 24 -5.47 -42.05 -14.51
N ALA A 25 -6.81 -42.02 -14.41
CA ALA A 25 -7.53 -40.83 -14.00
C ALA A 25 -7.08 -40.48 -12.58
N ALA A 26 -6.32 -39.39 -12.45
CA ALA A 26 -6.19 -38.66 -11.20
C ALA A 26 -6.99 -37.38 -11.38
N ASP A 27 -8.13 -37.32 -10.69
CA ASP A 27 -8.81 -36.07 -10.36
C ASP A 27 -7.76 -35.15 -9.74
N THR A 28 -7.30 -34.17 -10.51
CA THR A 28 -6.60 -33.02 -9.95
C THR A 28 -7.71 -32.06 -9.54
N THR A 29 -8.19 -32.23 -8.32
CA THR A 29 -8.64 -31.10 -7.53
C THR A 29 -7.57 -30.02 -7.67
N ALA A 30 -7.89 -28.95 -8.38
CA ALA A 30 -7.09 -27.75 -8.38
C ALA A 30 -7.04 -27.25 -6.93
N ASP A 31 -5.96 -27.57 -6.22
CA ASP A 31 -5.61 -26.93 -4.97
C ASP A 31 -5.47 -25.44 -5.25
N ALA A 32 -6.49 -24.69 -4.84
CA ALA A 32 -6.36 -23.28 -4.55
C ALA A 32 -5.48 -23.15 -3.30
N SER A 33 -4.16 -23.12 -3.48
CA SER A 33 -3.24 -22.73 -2.42
C SER A 33 -1.88 -22.34 -3.02
N ALA A 34 -1.32 -21.27 -2.45
CA ALA A 34 -0.14 -20.52 -2.88
C ALA A 34 -0.39 -19.44 -3.95
N ALA A 35 -0.90 -18.28 -3.49
CA ALA A 35 -0.55 -17.00 -4.08
C ALA A 35 0.98 -16.84 -3.97
N THR A 36 1.71 -17.30 -4.99
CA THR A 36 3.11 -16.92 -5.17
C THR A 36 3.12 -15.45 -5.54
N SER A 37 3.57 -14.58 -4.63
CA SER A 37 4.02 -13.23 -4.93
C SER A 37 5.11 -13.29 -5.99
N SER A 38 4.76 -13.18 -7.25
CA SER A 38 5.69 -12.77 -8.29
C SER A 38 5.76 -11.25 -8.27
N VAL A 39 6.65 -10.71 -7.44
CA VAL A 39 7.00 -9.29 -7.47
C VAL A 39 7.79 -9.04 -8.76
N PRO A 40 7.33 -8.16 -9.68
CA PRO A 40 8.14 -7.75 -10.82
C PRO A 40 9.43 -7.09 -10.33
N ALA A 41 10.54 -7.25 -11.08
CA ALA A 41 11.77 -6.55 -10.77
C ALA A 41 11.53 -5.01 -10.75
N SER A 42 11.78 -4.39 -9.61
CA SER A 42 11.61 -2.94 -9.38
C SER A 42 12.47 -2.13 -10.33
N LEU A 43 11.87 -1.07 -10.86
CA LEU A 43 12.59 0.06 -11.44
C LEU A 43 13.07 0.99 -10.30
N PRO A 44 14.19 1.70 -10.45
CA PRO A 44 14.64 2.66 -9.45
C PRO A 44 13.63 3.81 -9.28
N GLY A 45 13.10 3.97 -8.06
CA GLY A 45 11.96 4.82 -7.71
C GLY A 45 10.75 4.05 -7.16
N ASP A 46 10.81 2.72 -7.12
CA ASP A 46 9.82 1.84 -6.50
C ASP A 46 9.91 1.95 -4.96
N GLY A 47 9.00 2.71 -4.36
CA GLY A 47 8.90 2.84 -2.90
C GLY A 47 8.40 1.56 -2.19
N GLY A 48 8.22 0.46 -2.94
CA GLY A 48 7.72 -0.82 -2.47
C GLY A 48 6.26 -0.76 -2.01
N PRO A 49 5.64 -1.92 -1.74
CA PRO A 49 4.29 -1.96 -1.17
C PRO A 49 4.23 -1.27 0.19
N ASP A 50 3.04 -0.85 0.61
CA ASP A 50 2.88 -0.20 1.92
C ASP A 50 3.06 -1.13 3.13
N SER A 51 3.04 -2.44 2.89
CA SER A 51 3.32 -3.47 3.88
C SER A 51 3.77 -4.76 3.19
N LEU A 52 4.41 -5.65 3.93
CA LEU A 52 4.64 -7.02 3.49
C LEU A 52 3.59 -7.93 4.11
N LEU A 53 2.89 -8.72 3.29
CA LEU A 53 1.91 -9.67 3.78
C LEU A 53 2.60 -11.01 4.10
N TYR A 54 2.48 -11.47 5.33
CA TYR A 54 3.11 -12.70 5.80
C TYR A 54 2.10 -13.66 6.41
N TYR A 55 2.12 -14.91 5.97
CA TYR A 55 1.23 -15.97 6.44
C TYR A 55 1.92 -16.89 7.43
N GLY A 56 1.20 -17.32 8.47
CA GLY A 56 1.66 -18.39 9.32
C GLY A 56 0.75 -18.70 10.50
N THR A 57 1.21 -19.64 11.31
CA THR A 57 0.55 -20.06 12.54
C THR A 57 1.00 -19.19 13.70
N VAL A 58 0.05 -18.60 14.42
CA VAL A 58 0.33 -17.68 15.52
C VAL A 58 0.58 -18.41 16.83
N ARG A 59 1.50 -17.87 17.62
CA ARG A 59 1.66 -18.16 19.04
C ARG A 59 1.84 -16.85 19.79
N ILE A 60 1.08 -16.66 20.86
CA ILE A 60 1.09 -15.45 21.67
C ILE A 60 2.19 -15.61 22.72
N THR A 61 3.19 -14.72 22.68
CA THR A 61 4.35 -14.78 23.58
C THR A 61 4.22 -13.81 24.74
N ALA A 62 3.46 -12.72 24.60
CA ALA A 62 3.08 -11.83 25.70
C ALA A 62 1.75 -11.12 25.44
N ARG A 63 1.07 -10.74 26.52
CA ARG A 63 -0.11 -9.89 26.52
C ARG A 63 0.15 -8.61 27.31
N ASP A 64 -0.50 -7.51 26.92
CA ASP A 64 -0.46 -6.24 27.64
C ASP A 64 -1.32 -6.27 28.92
N GLY A 65 -1.33 -5.16 29.66
CA GLY A 65 -2.13 -5.02 30.89
C GLY A 65 -3.65 -5.06 30.68
N GLN A 66 -4.14 -4.96 29.44
CA GLN A 66 -5.55 -5.11 29.07
C GLN A 66 -5.85 -6.53 28.52
N GLY A 67 -4.88 -7.42 28.52
CA GLY A 67 -5.02 -8.78 28.02
C GLY A 67 -4.98 -8.91 26.49
N ARG A 68 -4.62 -7.85 25.75
CA ARG A 68 -4.44 -7.91 24.29
C ARG A 68 -3.07 -8.50 23.97
N PRO A 69 -2.90 -9.25 22.86
CA PRO A 69 -1.58 -9.72 22.46
C PRO A 69 -0.66 -8.53 22.15
N ALA A 70 0.51 -8.51 22.80
CA ALA A 70 1.52 -7.46 22.63
C ALA A 70 2.77 -8.00 21.93
N GLN A 71 3.04 -9.30 22.09
CA GLN A 71 4.11 -10.01 21.38
C GLN A 71 3.54 -11.32 20.84
N LEU A 72 3.84 -11.59 19.57
CA LEU A 72 3.46 -12.79 18.84
C LEU A 72 4.69 -13.41 18.20
N SER A 73 4.63 -14.71 17.92
CA SER A 73 5.50 -15.36 16.95
C SER A 73 4.65 -15.99 15.86
N LEU A 74 4.98 -15.72 14.60
CA LEU A 74 4.34 -16.33 13.44
C LEU A 74 5.28 -17.36 12.84
N THR A 75 4.81 -18.60 12.70
CA THR A 75 5.59 -19.70 12.08
C THR A 75 5.01 -20.02 10.71
N SER A 76 5.80 -19.86 9.65
CA SER A 76 5.37 -20.27 8.31
C SER A 76 5.37 -21.79 8.14
N ASP A 77 4.76 -22.28 7.07
CA ASP A 77 4.74 -23.71 6.73
C ASP A 77 6.15 -24.29 6.49
N GLN A 78 7.13 -23.42 6.16
CA GLN A 78 8.54 -23.81 6.01
C GLN A 78 9.32 -23.77 7.34
N GLY A 79 8.66 -23.49 8.46
CA GLY A 79 9.27 -23.43 9.79
C GLY A 79 10.05 -22.14 10.07
N THR A 80 9.94 -21.12 9.22
CA THR A 80 10.51 -19.79 9.52
C THR A 80 9.69 -19.14 10.63
N VAL A 81 10.36 -18.63 11.65
CA VAL A 81 9.71 -17.97 12.80
C VAL A 81 9.98 -16.48 12.74
N LEU A 82 8.91 -15.70 12.73
CA LEU A 82 8.92 -14.24 12.76
C LEU A 82 8.41 -13.76 14.12
N ALA A 83 9.21 -13.02 14.87
CA ALA A 83 8.77 -12.35 16.10
C ALA A 83 8.05 -11.04 15.75
N LEU A 84 6.91 -10.77 16.37
CA LEU A 84 6.09 -9.61 16.07
C LEU A 84 5.71 -8.84 17.33
N THR A 85 5.88 -7.53 17.27
CA THR A 85 5.26 -6.62 18.23
C THR A 85 3.92 -6.14 17.69
N ALA A 86 2.89 -6.21 18.54
CA ALA A 86 1.60 -5.59 18.30
C ALA A 86 1.37 -4.48 19.34
N ASP A 87 0.89 -3.34 18.88
CA ASP A 87 0.63 -2.16 19.70
C ASP A 87 -0.82 -1.66 19.51
N GLU A 88 -1.14 -0.52 20.10
CA GLU A 88 -2.47 0.11 19.98
C GLU A 88 -2.88 0.49 18.55
N ASN A 89 -1.93 0.57 17.60
CA ASN A 89 -2.16 0.88 16.19
C ASN A 89 -2.22 -0.37 15.30
N THR A 90 -1.99 -1.56 15.87
CA THR A 90 -2.19 -2.83 15.18
C THR A 90 -3.70 -3.05 14.97
N ALA A 91 -4.14 -3.10 13.72
CA ALA A 91 -5.52 -3.45 13.40
C ALA A 91 -5.75 -4.96 13.52
N TRP A 92 -6.90 -5.36 14.06
CA TRP A 92 -7.29 -6.75 14.23
C TRP A 92 -8.57 -6.98 13.45
N VAL A 93 -8.56 -7.86 12.44
CA VAL A 93 -9.61 -7.89 11.42
C VAL A 93 -10.06 -9.31 11.16
N ASP A 94 -11.38 -9.49 11.10
CA ASP A 94 -12.01 -10.66 10.50
C ASP A 94 -12.16 -10.38 9.00
N SER A 95 -11.23 -10.92 8.21
CA SER A 95 -11.16 -10.67 6.78
C SER A 95 -12.35 -11.26 6.02
N GLY A 96 -12.97 -12.32 6.53
CA GLY A 96 -14.17 -12.91 5.92
C GLY A 96 -15.43 -12.08 6.14
N LYS A 97 -15.48 -11.25 7.19
CA LYS A 97 -16.63 -10.37 7.49
C LYS A 97 -16.41 -8.90 7.14
N HIS A 98 -15.23 -8.52 6.68
CA HIS A 98 -14.81 -7.12 6.52
C HIS A 98 -15.10 -6.29 7.79
N ALA A 99 -14.72 -6.81 8.95
CA ALA A 99 -15.02 -6.18 10.24
C ALA A 99 -13.84 -6.27 11.22
N ALA A 100 -13.81 -5.36 12.20
CA ALA A 100 -12.88 -5.47 13.32
C ALA A 100 -13.09 -6.78 14.09
N SER A 101 -12.00 -7.36 14.56
CA SER A 101 -11.95 -8.58 15.37
C SER A 101 -11.44 -8.23 16.77
N ASP A 102 -11.99 -8.87 17.80
CA ASP A 102 -11.49 -8.68 19.16
C ASP A 102 -10.12 -9.37 19.33
N PRO A 103 -9.02 -8.64 19.57
CA PRO A 103 -7.69 -9.21 19.78
C PRO A 103 -7.61 -10.18 20.96
N ALA A 104 -8.45 -10.00 21.98
CA ALA A 104 -8.46 -10.89 23.15
C ALA A 104 -8.85 -12.33 22.78
N THR A 105 -9.61 -12.49 21.68
CA THR A 105 -10.09 -13.78 21.20
C THR A 105 -9.09 -14.55 20.32
N LEU A 106 -7.92 -13.96 20.02
CA LEU A 106 -6.85 -14.66 19.32
C LEU A 106 -6.32 -15.83 20.15
N LYS A 107 -6.10 -16.97 19.49
CA LYS A 107 -5.63 -18.21 20.13
C LYS A 107 -4.34 -18.69 19.49
N ASP A 108 -3.50 -19.32 20.31
CA ASP A 108 -2.35 -20.07 19.81
C ASP A 108 -2.81 -21.16 18.83
N GLY A 109 -2.07 -21.33 17.75
CA GLY A 109 -2.37 -22.28 16.68
C GLY A 109 -3.30 -21.73 15.58
N GLU A 110 -3.81 -20.50 15.70
CA GLU A 110 -4.62 -19.88 14.66
C GLU A 110 -3.75 -19.50 13.44
N GLN A 111 -4.24 -19.79 12.24
CA GLN A 111 -3.61 -19.36 10.99
C GLN A 111 -4.08 -17.96 10.63
N VAL A 112 -3.13 -17.05 10.43
CA VAL A 112 -3.42 -15.64 10.15
C VAL A 112 -2.49 -15.11 9.06
N TYR A 113 -2.90 -14.03 8.41
CA TYR A 113 -1.99 -13.16 7.67
C TYR A 113 -1.67 -11.93 8.52
N VAL A 114 -0.45 -11.45 8.44
CA VAL A 114 0.00 -10.22 9.10
C VAL A 114 0.52 -9.27 8.04
N ALA A 115 -0.03 -8.05 8.00
CA ALA A 115 0.57 -6.95 7.29
C ALA A 115 1.71 -6.39 8.15
N LEU A 116 2.93 -6.48 7.64
CA LEU A 116 4.16 -6.13 8.34
C LEU A 116 4.66 -4.77 7.90
N ASP A 117 5.13 -4.02 8.87
CA ASP A 117 6.01 -2.88 8.63
C ASP A 117 7.40 -3.39 8.20
N TYR A 118 8.05 -2.68 7.28
CA TYR A 118 9.38 -3.04 6.78
C TYR A 118 10.13 -1.81 6.28
N ASP A 119 11.46 -1.96 6.17
CA ASP A 119 12.32 -0.94 5.61
C ASP A 119 12.15 -0.89 4.08
N ARG A 120 11.44 0.12 3.62
CA ARG A 120 11.17 0.36 2.19
C ARG A 120 12.41 0.76 1.40
N THR A 121 13.51 1.13 2.08
CA THR A 121 14.80 1.40 1.41
C THR A 121 15.49 0.10 0.98
N GLN A 122 15.08 -1.03 1.57
CA GLN A 122 15.57 -2.36 1.25
C GLN A 122 14.43 -3.34 0.95
N PRO A 123 13.63 -3.12 -0.11
CA PRO A 123 12.47 -3.94 -0.43
C PRO A 123 12.82 -5.40 -0.80
N TYR A 124 14.11 -5.66 -1.08
CA TYR A 124 14.66 -6.98 -1.39
C TYR A 124 15.42 -7.61 -0.22
N ALA A 125 15.48 -6.96 0.94
CA ALA A 125 16.08 -7.57 2.11
C ALA A 125 15.29 -8.84 2.45
N PRO A 126 15.99 -9.89 2.93
CA PRO A 126 15.30 -11.03 3.52
C PRO A 126 14.29 -10.56 4.57
N LEU A 127 13.14 -11.24 4.64
CA LEU A 127 12.14 -10.98 5.67
C LEU A 127 12.83 -10.89 7.04
N PRO A 128 12.56 -9.82 7.81
CA PRO A 128 13.26 -9.62 9.06
C PRO A 128 12.90 -10.75 10.04
N SER A 129 13.78 -11.07 10.98
CA SER A 129 13.47 -12.07 12.03
C SER A 129 12.52 -11.52 13.10
N ALA A 130 12.36 -10.20 13.16
CA ALA A 130 11.42 -9.51 14.02
C ALA A 130 10.83 -8.28 13.31
N GLY A 131 9.57 -7.94 13.59
CA GLY A 131 8.90 -6.79 12.98
C GLY A 131 7.72 -6.25 13.79
N ARG A 132 7.09 -5.20 13.26
CA ARG A 132 5.86 -4.62 13.81
C ARG A 132 4.66 -5.05 12.96
N ALA A 133 3.61 -5.53 13.61
CA ALA A 133 2.35 -5.86 12.96
C ALA A 133 1.51 -4.59 12.74
N LEU A 134 1.26 -4.23 11.48
CA LEU A 134 0.36 -3.14 11.11
C LEU A 134 -1.10 -3.60 11.17
N ALA A 135 -1.36 -4.82 10.72
CA ALA A 135 -2.66 -5.48 10.84
C ALA A 135 -2.49 -7.00 10.99
N VAL A 136 -3.38 -7.62 11.76
CA VAL A 136 -3.53 -9.07 11.87
C VAL A 136 -4.89 -9.45 11.29
N LEU A 137 -4.86 -10.23 10.22
CA LEU A 137 -5.98 -10.61 9.39
C LEU A 137 -6.33 -12.07 9.67
N ARG A 138 -7.54 -12.29 10.15
CA ARG A 138 -8.06 -13.57 10.65
C ARG A 138 -9.22 -14.04 9.78
N ASN A 139 -9.59 -15.32 9.90
CA ASN A 139 -10.79 -15.88 9.26
C ASN A 139 -10.87 -15.61 7.74
N ILE A 140 -9.76 -15.83 7.03
CA ILE A 140 -9.70 -15.63 5.58
C ILE A 140 -10.49 -16.75 4.89
N PRO A 141 -11.50 -16.45 4.05
CA PRO A 141 -12.20 -17.45 3.27
C PRO A 141 -11.25 -18.16 2.30
N GLN A 142 -11.46 -19.45 2.05
CA GLN A 142 -10.60 -20.25 1.18
C GLN A 142 -10.62 -19.77 -0.29
N ASP A 143 -11.73 -19.17 -0.70
CA ASP A 143 -12.00 -18.60 -2.03
C ASP A 143 -11.99 -17.06 -2.04
N GLY A 144 -11.65 -16.43 -0.91
CA GLY A 144 -11.62 -14.98 -0.75
C GLY A 144 -10.19 -14.43 -0.72
N GLY A 145 -9.99 -13.30 -1.39
CA GLY A 145 -8.75 -12.53 -1.25
C GLY A 145 -8.55 -12.05 0.19
N CYS A 146 -7.29 -12.10 0.66
CA CYS A 146 -6.92 -11.48 1.92
C CYS A 146 -6.88 -9.95 1.76
N ALA A 147 -7.28 -9.22 2.80
CA ALA A 147 -7.20 -7.77 2.80
C ALA A 147 -5.75 -7.30 2.64
N GLN A 148 -5.53 -6.25 1.86
CA GLN A 148 -4.21 -5.65 1.64
C GLN A 148 -4.14 -4.31 2.36
N TYR A 149 -3.06 -4.09 3.10
CA TYR A 149 -2.85 -2.86 3.86
C TYR A 149 -2.18 -1.81 3.00
N HIS A 150 -2.79 -0.62 2.96
CA HIS A 150 -2.33 0.51 2.16
C HIS A 150 -2.48 1.83 2.90
N VAL A 151 -1.69 2.81 2.49
CA VAL A 151 -1.86 4.21 2.85
C VAL A 151 -2.29 4.96 1.59
N ILE A 152 -3.40 5.69 1.66
CA ILE A 152 -3.88 6.49 0.54
C ILE A 152 -2.90 7.64 0.34
N GLY A 153 -2.15 7.63 -0.76
CA GLY A 153 -1.35 8.75 -1.22
C GLY A 153 -2.21 9.83 -1.88
N ASP A 154 -3.23 9.42 -2.63
CA ASP A 154 -4.24 10.31 -3.22
C ASP A 154 -5.59 9.63 -3.42
N ALA A 155 -6.68 10.40 -3.41
CA ALA A 155 -8.04 9.92 -3.64
C ALA A 155 -8.78 10.84 -4.60
N GLU A 156 -8.85 10.45 -5.87
CA GLU A 156 -9.42 11.27 -6.94
C GLU A 156 -10.83 10.81 -7.31
N PRO A 157 -11.81 11.72 -7.38
CA PRO A 157 -13.13 11.39 -7.89
C PRO A 157 -13.07 11.14 -9.40
N GLY A 158 -13.66 10.03 -9.82
CA GLY A 158 -13.92 9.71 -11.22
C GLY A 158 -15.37 10.00 -11.62
N ASP A 159 -15.77 9.46 -12.77
CA ASP A 159 -17.14 9.57 -13.25
C ASP A 159 -18.12 8.77 -12.37
N LYS A 160 -19.33 9.29 -12.19
CA LYS A 160 -20.46 8.59 -11.54
C LYS A 160 -20.14 8.05 -10.14
N GLY A 161 -19.38 8.80 -9.33
CA GLY A 161 -19.10 8.44 -7.94
C GLY A 161 -18.05 7.33 -7.77
N GLN A 162 -17.31 6.99 -8.85
CA GLN A 162 -16.10 6.19 -8.76
C GLN A 162 -14.98 7.00 -8.09
N TYR A 163 -14.05 6.30 -7.45
CA TYR A 163 -12.82 6.90 -6.93
C TYR A 163 -11.62 6.07 -7.34
N THR A 164 -10.54 6.76 -7.70
CA THR A 164 -9.22 6.16 -7.88
C THR A 164 -8.39 6.47 -6.64
N LEU A 165 -8.03 5.43 -5.90
CA LEU A 165 -7.13 5.56 -4.76
C LEU A 165 -5.70 5.23 -5.22
N THR A 166 -4.79 6.19 -5.07
CA THR A 166 -3.37 5.98 -5.32
C THR A 166 -2.71 5.53 -4.02
N VAL A 167 -2.07 4.36 -4.03
CA VAL A 167 -1.41 3.75 -2.86
C VAL A 167 -0.01 3.26 -3.22
N ASP A 168 0.73 2.69 -2.26
CA ASP A 168 2.08 2.16 -2.46
C ASP A 168 3.01 3.21 -3.09
N ASN A 169 2.90 4.45 -2.62
CA ASN A 169 3.66 5.61 -3.13
C ASN A 169 3.49 5.87 -4.63
N GLY A 170 2.32 5.56 -5.19
CA GLY A 170 2.06 5.67 -6.62
C GLY A 170 2.34 4.40 -7.41
N GLY A 171 2.73 3.31 -6.74
CA GLY A 171 2.95 2.00 -7.34
C GLY A 171 1.66 1.26 -7.72
N LEU A 172 0.53 1.60 -7.10
CA LEU A 172 -0.76 0.93 -7.32
C LEU A 172 -1.93 1.92 -7.35
N PHE A 173 -2.80 1.74 -8.35
CA PHE A 173 -4.12 2.34 -8.41
C PHE A 173 -5.19 1.32 -8.04
N ILE A 174 -5.99 1.66 -7.03
CA ILE A 174 -7.16 0.91 -6.62
C ILE A 174 -8.40 1.66 -7.11
N PHE A 175 -9.08 1.09 -8.10
CA PHE A 175 -10.35 1.62 -8.59
C PHE A 175 -11.50 1.13 -7.71
N THR A 176 -12.40 2.05 -7.38
CA THR A 176 -13.59 1.81 -6.57
C THR A 176 -14.82 2.39 -7.27
N GLY A 177 -16.00 1.85 -6.99
CA GLY A 177 -17.24 2.32 -7.58
C GLY A 177 -18.48 1.97 -6.76
N GLU A 178 -19.67 2.07 -7.37
CA GLU A 178 -20.96 1.85 -6.71
C GLU A 178 -21.10 0.49 -6.02
N THR A 179 -20.39 -0.54 -6.50
CA THR A 179 -20.42 -1.89 -5.94
C THR A 179 -19.33 -2.14 -4.89
N THR A 180 -18.43 -1.19 -4.67
CA THR A 180 -17.37 -1.32 -3.66
C THR A 180 -17.96 -1.04 -2.28
N GLY A 181 -17.91 -2.03 -1.39
CA GLY A 181 -18.28 -1.82 0.01
C GLY A 181 -17.31 -0.86 0.71
N VAL A 182 -17.82 0.02 1.56
CA VAL A 182 -16.99 0.96 2.34
C VAL A 182 -17.41 0.92 3.81
N SER A 183 -16.45 0.83 4.71
CA SER A 183 -16.71 0.80 6.16
C SER A 183 -15.60 1.45 6.97
N GLY A 184 -15.95 2.06 8.10
CA GLY A 184 -14.96 2.38 9.14
C GLY A 184 -14.63 1.16 10.00
N TYR A 185 -13.40 1.10 10.50
CA TYR A 185 -12.96 0.01 11.37
C TYR A 185 -13.72 -0.07 12.71
N ASP A 186 -14.19 1.07 13.23
CA ASP A 186 -15.14 1.12 14.37
C ASP A 186 -16.60 0.81 14.03
N GLY A 187 -16.89 0.47 12.77
CA GLY A 187 -18.26 0.29 12.29
C GLY A 187 -18.97 1.60 11.92
N SER A 188 -18.24 2.72 11.84
CA SER A 188 -18.80 3.96 11.30
C SER A 188 -19.21 3.78 9.84
N ALA A 189 -20.35 4.38 9.49
CA ALA A 189 -20.81 4.44 8.11
C ALA A 189 -19.93 5.44 7.34
N LEU A 190 -19.32 4.98 6.24
CA LEU A 190 -18.46 5.76 5.37
C LEU A 190 -18.87 5.56 3.92
N THR A 191 -18.57 6.56 3.10
CA THR A 191 -18.69 6.54 1.65
C THR A 191 -17.32 6.73 1.02
N LEU A 192 -17.20 6.47 -0.28
CA LEU A 192 -15.93 6.66 -0.99
C LEU A 192 -15.43 8.11 -0.93
N SER A 193 -16.33 9.10 -0.89
CA SER A 193 -15.96 10.52 -0.73
C SER A 193 -15.38 10.88 0.63
N ASP A 194 -15.55 10.02 1.65
CA ASP A 194 -14.97 10.23 2.98
C ASP A 194 -13.52 9.72 3.07
N LEU A 195 -13.07 8.98 2.05
CA LEU A 195 -11.70 8.52 1.93
C LEU A 195 -10.84 9.66 1.39
N LYS A 196 -9.75 9.93 2.08
CA LYS A 196 -8.81 10.98 1.73
C LYS A 196 -7.39 10.50 1.87
N ALA A 197 -6.51 11.19 1.19
CA ALA A 197 -5.09 10.95 1.30
C ALA A 197 -4.60 11.10 2.76
N GLY A 198 -3.70 10.21 3.17
CA GLY A 198 -3.29 9.98 4.56
C GLY A 198 -4.12 8.93 5.30
N ASP A 199 -5.33 8.58 4.81
CA ASP A 199 -6.10 7.50 5.41
C ASP A 199 -5.36 6.16 5.23
N THR A 200 -5.27 5.41 6.33
CA THR A 200 -4.82 4.01 6.28
C THR A 200 -6.03 3.12 6.00
N ILE A 201 -5.91 2.24 5.03
CA ILE A 201 -7.00 1.35 4.62
C ILE A 201 -6.57 -0.12 4.59
N LEU A 202 -7.57 -0.98 4.66
CA LEU A 202 -7.52 -2.34 4.17
C LEU A 202 -8.39 -2.44 2.93
N ALA A 203 -7.85 -2.96 1.84
CA ALA A 203 -8.55 -3.14 0.58
C ALA A 203 -8.64 -4.63 0.22
N TRP A 204 -9.84 -5.08 -0.15
CA TRP A 204 -10.06 -6.43 -0.67
C TRP A 204 -10.16 -6.36 -2.18
N TYR A 205 -9.25 -7.03 -2.85
CA TYR A 205 -9.21 -7.20 -4.30
C TYR A 205 -8.55 -8.56 -4.62
N ASP A 206 -8.77 -9.04 -5.83
CA ASP A 206 -8.29 -10.37 -6.25
C ASP A 206 -6.99 -10.27 -7.06
N VAL A 207 -7.05 -9.63 -8.23
CA VAL A 207 -5.92 -9.57 -9.16
C VAL A 207 -5.43 -8.13 -9.34
N VAL A 208 -4.11 -7.96 -9.35
CA VAL A 208 -3.44 -6.73 -9.81
C VAL A 208 -3.03 -6.93 -11.27
N LEU A 209 -3.52 -6.06 -12.15
CA LEU A 209 -3.15 -6.04 -13.56
C LEU A 209 -1.68 -5.65 -13.72
N THR A 210 -1.00 -6.33 -14.65
CA THR A 210 0.43 -6.13 -14.91
C THR A 210 0.66 -4.84 -15.72
N SER A 211 0.67 -3.71 -15.03
CA SER A 211 1.03 -2.39 -15.55
C SER A 211 1.86 -1.64 -14.50
N TYR A 212 2.45 -0.50 -14.88
CA TYR A 212 3.04 0.45 -13.93
C TYR A 212 2.45 1.86 -14.14
N PRO A 213 1.77 2.44 -13.13
CA PRO A 213 1.37 1.83 -11.86
C PRO A 213 0.53 0.56 -12.06
N GLY A 214 0.60 -0.36 -11.09
CA GLY A 214 -0.28 -1.52 -11.03
C GLY A 214 -1.73 -1.05 -10.92
N GLN A 215 -2.68 -1.88 -11.35
CA GLN A 215 -4.10 -1.51 -11.35
C GLN A 215 -4.97 -2.65 -10.81
N THR A 216 -5.93 -2.32 -9.95
CA THR A 216 -6.88 -3.31 -9.43
C THR A 216 -8.25 -2.68 -9.12
N TYR A 217 -9.24 -3.52 -8.86
CA TYR A 217 -10.59 -3.12 -8.49
C TYR A 217 -10.95 -3.69 -7.13
N ALA A 218 -11.28 -2.83 -6.18
CA ALA A 218 -11.64 -3.26 -4.83
C ALA A 218 -13.11 -3.68 -4.74
N THR A 219 -13.36 -4.82 -4.11
CA THR A 219 -14.69 -5.27 -3.71
C THR A 219 -15.11 -4.62 -2.39
N HIS A 220 -14.15 -4.33 -1.51
CA HIS A 220 -14.39 -3.65 -0.23
C HIS A 220 -13.18 -2.81 0.18
N VAL A 221 -13.42 -1.66 0.81
CA VAL A 221 -12.41 -0.84 1.44
C VAL A 221 -12.84 -0.53 2.87
N MET A 222 -11.96 -0.83 3.83
CA MET A 222 -12.14 -0.46 5.21
C MET A 222 -11.14 0.61 5.61
N ARG A 223 -11.60 1.75 6.10
CA ARG A 223 -10.73 2.76 6.70
C ARG A 223 -10.39 2.36 8.12
N LEU A 224 -9.10 2.25 8.42
CA LEU A 224 -8.61 1.95 9.76
C LEU A 224 -8.73 3.16 10.69
N ASN A 225 -9.09 2.89 11.93
CA ASN A 225 -9.14 3.91 12.97
C ASN A 225 -7.74 4.16 13.50
N ARG A 226 -6.98 4.98 12.78
CA ARG A 226 -5.79 5.61 13.35
C ARG A 226 -6.16 6.97 13.92
N PRO A 227 -5.59 7.37 15.07
CA PRO A 227 -5.73 8.74 15.55
C PRO A 227 -5.30 9.69 14.43
N GLN A 228 -6.27 10.35 13.79
CA GLN A 228 -5.96 11.43 12.87
C GLN A 228 -5.65 12.64 13.72
N LEU A 229 -4.40 13.08 13.68
CA LEU A 229 -4.03 14.33 14.31
C LEU A 229 -4.88 15.44 13.68
N PRO A 230 -5.46 16.36 14.48
CA PRO A 230 -6.22 17.48 13.95
C PRO A 230 -5.39 18.34 12.99
N ASP A 231 -6.04 18.93 12.00
CA ASP A 231 -5.41 19.94 11.15
C ASP A 231 -4.83 21.08 11.99
N GLY A 232 -3.63 21.52 11.60
CA GLY A 232 -2.83 22.49 12.34
C GLY A 232 -1.99 21.90 13.48
N THR A 233 -2.10 20.60 13.78
CA THR A 233 -1.22 19.95 14.75
C THR A 233 0.23 20.06 14.31
N GLN A 234 1.08 20.64 15.15
CA GLN A 234 2.50 20.75 14.88
C GLN A 234 3.19 19.40 15.07
N LEU A 235 4.09 19.06 14.16
CA LEU A 235 4.87 17.83 14.17
C LEU A 235 6.32 18.14 14.54
N ALA A 236 6.86 17.39 15.49
CA ALA A 236 8.31 17.32 15.70
C ALA A 236 8.92 16.42 14.62
N LEU A 237 10.07 16.79 14.06
CA LEU A 237 10.72 15.97 13.04
C LEU A 237 11.92 15.24 13.61
N LYS A 238 12.07 13.99 13.18
CA LYS A 238 13.28 13.19 13.39
C LYS A 238 13.83 12.77 12.03
N LEU A 239 14.95 13.35 11.63
CA LEU A 239 15.57 13.17 10.31
C LEU A 239 16.81 12.27 10.46
N ASP A 240 16.87 11.15 9.74
CA ASP A 240 17.93 10.13 9.88
C ASP A 240 18.18 9.70 11.34
N GLY A 241 17.09 9.56 12.11
CA GLY A 241 17.14 9.19 13.52
C GLY A 241 17.61 10.30 14.47
N LYS A 242 17.78 11.54 14.02
CA LYS A 242 18.17 12.70 14.85
C LYS A 242 17.03 13.69 14.99
N ASP A 243 16.87 14.26 16.18
CA ASP A 243 15.88 15.31 16.40
C ASP A 243 16.25 16.57 15.60
N SER A 244 15.29 17.10 14.85
CA SER A 244 15.46 18.31 14.05
C SER A 244 14.76 19.50 14.71
N ALA A 245 15.32 20.69 14.50
CA ALA A 245 14.64 21.95 14.86
C ALA A 245 13.53 22.32 13.86
N ILE A 246 13.46 21.64 12.71
CA ILE A 246 12.41 21.82 11.72
C ILE A 246 11.12 21.23 12.25
N THR A 247 10.02 21.95 12.06
CA THR A 247 8.68 21.50 12.46
C THR A 247 7.83 21.27 11.23
N GLY A 248 7.09 20.16 11.24
CA GLY A 248 6.04 19.89 10.28
C GLY A 248 4.69 20.33 10.84
N MET A 249 3.64 20.10 10.07
CA MET A 249 2.28 20.29 10.54
C MET A 249 1.33 19.35 9.83
N ILE A 250 0.22 19.03 10.47
CA ILE A 250 -0.89 18.36 9.81
C ILE A 250 -1.70 19.38 9.03
N ARG A 251 -2.00 19.08 7.77
CA ARG A 251 -2.91 19.87 6.94
C ARG A 251 -3.74 18.93 6.08
N SER A 252 -5.06 19.09 6.14
CA SER A 252 -6.03 18.20 5.51
C SER A 252 -5.73 16.72 5.78
N GLY A 253 -5.37 16.40 7.03
CA GLY A 253 -5.04 15.04 7.47
C GLY A 253 -3.65 14.52 7.08
N GLN A 254 -2.82 15.30 6.37
CA GLN A 254 -1.48 14.87 5.94
C GLN A 254 -0.35 15.54 6.70
N PRO A 255 0.74 14.82 7.01
CA PRO A 255 1.97 15.44 7.49
C PRO A 255 2.62 16.26 6.37
N MET A 256 2.62 17.58 6.54
CA MET A 256 3.28 18.54 5.66
C MET A 256 4.60 18.99 6.26
N VAL A 257 5.59 19.24 5.40
CA VAL A 257 6.92 19.71 5.80
C VAL A 257 7.45 20.83 4.91
N PRO A 258 8.31 21.72 5.42
CA PRO A 258 9.01 22.70 4.61
C PRO A 258 10.12 22.01 3.80
N VAL A 259 9.83 21.74 2.53
CA VAL A 259 10.59 20.85 1.64
C VAL A 259 12.07 21.19 1.61
N ALA A 260 12.42 22.45 1.37
CA ALA A 260 13.82 22.87 1.23
C ALA A 260 14.61 22.80 2.53
N ALA A 261 13.95 22.91 3.69
CA ALA A 261 14.63 22.78 4.97
C ALA A 261 14.92 21.30 5.26
N VAL A 262 13.90 20.44 5.13
CA VAL A 262 14.03 18.99 5.35
C VAL A 262 15.04 18.37 4.39
N ALA A 263 14.95 18.70 3.09
CA ALA A 263 15.87 18.18 2.08
C ALA A 263 17.34 18.47 2.42
N ARG A 264 17.66 19.70 2.84
CA ARG A 264 19.05 20.08 3.19
C ARG A 264 19.56 19.32 4.42
N GLU A 265 18.71 19.07 5.40
CA GLU A 265 19.09 18.34 6.61
C GLU A 265 19.31 16.84 6.35
N LEU A 266 18.55 16.26 5.41
CA LEU A 266 18.76 14.91 4.87
C LEU A 266 19.94 14.82 3.86
N GLY A 267 20.67 15.92 3.63
CA GLY A 267 21.80 15.95 2.69
C GLY A 267 21.42 15.93 1.21
N LEU A 268 20.15 16.16 0.88
CA LEU A 268 19.65 16.24 -0.50
C LEU A 268 19.91 17.62 -1.10
N GLN A 269 20.00 17.66 -2.43
CA GLN A 269 20.13 18.92 -3.16
C GLN A 269 18.74 19.51 -3.42
N VAL A 270 18.58 20.81 -3.15
CA VAL A 270 17.33 21.52 -3.42
C VAL A 270 17.58 22.76 -4.27
N TYR A 271 16.78 22.90 -5.32
CA TYR A 271 16.81 24.02 -6.25
C TYR A 271 15.45 24.70 -6.30
N TYR A 272 15.46 26.02 -6.27
CA TYR A 272 14.28 26.85 -6.52
C TYR A 272 14.49 27.57 -7.84
N ASP A 273 13.70 27.20 -8.85
CA ASP A 273 13.69 27.88 -10.12
C ASP A 273 12.47 28.80 -10.18
N ALA A 274 12.71 30.11 -10.15
CA ALA A 274 11.67 31.10 -10.22
C ALA A 274 11.04 31.19 -11.63
N VAL A 275 11.71 30.70 -12.67
CA VAL A 275 11.32 30.83 -14.08
C VAL A 275 11.62 29.53 -14.85
N ASN A 276 10.71 28.57 -14.82
CA ASN A 276 10.80 27.34 -15.61
C ASN A 276 9.84 27.34 -16.81
N GLY A 277 10.06 28.28 -17.74
CA GLY A 277 9.24 28.43 -18.95
C GLY A 277 7.75 28.62 -18.67
N ASP A 278 6.88 28.02 -19.50
CA ASP A 278 5.42 28.12 -19.36
C ASP A 278 4.87 27.41 -18.10
N ASN A 279 5.68 26.54 -17.49
CA ASN A 279 5.32 25.74 -16.32
C ASN A 279 5.39 26.55 -15.01
N GLY A 280 5.92 27.78 -15.04
CA GLY A 280 6.02 28.64 -13.86
C GLY A 280 7.07 28.19 -12.84
N PRO A 281 7.04 28.70 -11.60
CA PRO A 281 8.05 28.37 -10.59
C PRO A 281 8.10 26.88 -10.27
N LEU A 282 9.30 26.36 -10.03
CA LEU A 282 9.58 24.95 -9.78
C LEU A 282 10.46 24.79 -8.54
N VAL A 283 10.13 23.83 -7.68
CA VAL A 283 11.07 23.30 -6.69
C VAL A 283 11.58 21.95 -7.17
N ARG A 284 12.89 21.74 -7.14
CA ARG A 284 13.50 20.44 -7.44
C ARG A 284 14.25 19.95 -6.22
N VAL A 285 13.98 18.72 -5.80
CA VAL A 285 14.72 18.01 -4.75
C VAL A 285 15.34 16.78 -5.38
N GLU A 286 16.63 16.56 -5.20
CA GLU A 286 17.32 15.47 -5.87
C GLU A 286 18.43 14.84 -5.03
N ASN A 287 18.65 13.56 -5.27
CA ASN A 287 19.86 12.84 -4.90
C ASN A 287 20.69 12.55 -6.18
N ASP A 288 21.69 11.69 -6.08
CA ASP A 288 22.57 11.36 -7.21
C ASP A 288 21.84 10.64 -8.35
N GLN A 289 20.79 9.88 -8.05
CA GLN A 289 20.13 8.97 -8.98
C GLN A 289 18.72 9.40 -9.39
N PHE A 290 18.09 10.32 -8.64
CA PHE A 290 16.68 10.64 -8.78
C PHE A 290 16.39 12.12 -8.47
N SER A 291 15.45 12.70 -9.21
CA SER A 291 15.00 14.09 -9.06
C SER A 291 13.49 14.13 -8.92
N VAL A 292 12.99 14.68 -7.83
CA VAL A 292 11.58 15.03 -7.61
C VAL A 292 11.36 16.51 -7.92
N ARG A 293 10.33 16.80 -8.72
CA ARG A 293 9.99 18.13 -9.21
C ARG A 293 8.59 18.51 -8.74
N ILE A 294 8.46 19.69 -8.14
CA ILE A 294 7.21 20.28 -7.65
C ILE A 294 6.91 21.50 -8.51
N LEU A 295 5.97 21.36 -9.45
CA LEU A 295 5.48 22.47 -10.27
C LEU A 295 4.52 23.31 -9.43
N LEU A 296 4.81 24.61 -9.24
CA LEU A 296 4.00 25.46 -8.36
C LEU A 296 2.78 26.07 -9.07
N LYS A 297 2.76 26.08 -10.41
CA LYS A 297 1.66 26.63 -11.22
C LYS A 297 0.55 25.61 -11.49
N ALA A 298 0.91 24.35 -11.64
CA ALA A 298 0.02 23.20 -11.67
C ALA A 298 0.57 22.29 -10.59
N PRO A 299 -0.03 22.21 -9.38
CA PRO A 299 0.59 21.67 -8.17
C PRO A 299 0.84 20.16 -8.27
N LEU A 300 1.81 19.82 -9.11
CA LEU A 300 2.12 18.49 -9.59
C LEU A 300 3.50 18.13 -9.08
N ILE A 301 3.59 16.94 -8.48
CA ILE A 301 4.88 16.37 -8.06
C ILE A 301 5.15 15.13 -8.90
N PHE A 302 6.34 15.07 -9.49
CA PHE A 302 6.76 13.91 -10.26
C PHE A 302 8.27 13.67 -10.12
N GLY A 303 8.63 12.40 -10.19
CA GLY A 303 10.00 11.91 -10.12
C GLY A 303 10.54 11.55 -11.48
N THR A 304 11.83 11.84 -11.70
CA THR A 304 12.57 11.43 -12.90
C THR A 304 13.90 10.83 -12.50
N THR A 305 14.27 9.70 -13.09
CA THR A 305 15.62 9.15 -12.93
C THR A 305 16.67 10.07 -13.55
N LYS A 306 17.83 10.15 -12.90
CA LYS A 306 19.04 10.84 -13.39
C LYS A 306 20.06 9.87 -13.99
N ILE A 307 19.75 8.57 -14.05
CA ILE A 307 20.65 7.54 -14.56
C ILE A 307 20.69 7.59 -16.10
N ASP A 308 21.87 7.82 -16.66
CA ASP A 308 22.07 7.91 -18.12
C ASP A 308 21.60 6.63 -18.84
N GLY A 309 20.77 6.79 -19.87
CA GLY A 309 20.25 5.70 -20.69
C GLY A 309 19.02 4.97 -20.12
N MET A 310 18.57 5.31 -18.91
CA MET A 310 17.32 4.79 -18.33
C MET A 310 16.16 5.78 -18.58
N ALA A 311 15.07 5.30 -19.17
CA ALA A 311 13.81 6.04 -19.21
C ALA A 311 12.95 5.58 -18.02
N GLY A 312 12.77 6.47 -17.05
CA GLY A 312 11.96 6.21 -15.86
C GLY A 312 11.38 7.50 -15.32
N THR A 313 10.05 7.57 -15.31
CA THR A 313 9.27 8.62 -14.64
C THR A 313 8.38 7.91 -13.63
N THR A 314 8.25 8.45 -12.42
CA THR A 314 7.09 8.04 -11.61
C THR A 314 5.83 8.45 -12.36
N GLY A 315 4.70 7.79 -12.14
CA GLY A 315 3.42 8.39 -12.51
C GLY A 315 3.37 9.83 -11.98
N SER A 316 2.76 10.74 -12.76
CA SER A 316 2.47 12.08 -12.27
C SER A 316 1.54 11.96 -11.08
N LEU A 317 1.95 12.41 -9.90
CA LEU A 317 1.10 12.40 -8.72
C LEU A 317 0.44 13.78 -8.60
N PRO A 318 -0.90 13.88 -8.70
CA PRO A 318 -1.61 15.13 -8.48
C PRO A 318 -1.65 15.46 -6.98
N TYR A 319 -0.53 15.92 -6.40
CA TYR A 319 -0.51 16.43 -5.02
C TYR A 319 -0.94 17.90 -4.98
N SER A 320 -2.20 18.12 -5.34
CA SER A 320 -2.59 19.32 -6.06
C SER A 320 -3.71 20.15 -5.40
N GLU A 321 -3.74 20.25 -4.07
CA GLU A 321 -4.37 21.39 -3.35
C GLU A 321 -3.63 21.81 -2.06
N LEU A 322 -2.71 20.99 -1.54
CA LEU A 322 -2.03 21.25 -0.25
C LEU A 322 -0.65 21.88 -0.39
N THR A 323 0.01 21.73 -1.54
CA THR A 323 1.35 22.30 -1.77
C THR A 323 1.25 23.81 -1.92
N TYR A 324 1.98 24.56 -1.08
CA TYR A 324 1.94 26.03 -1.10
C TYR A 324 3.28 26.65 -0.78
N VAL A 325 3.50 27.85 -1.31
CA VAL A 325 4.66 28.68 -0.98
C VAL A 325 4.29 29.60 0.17
N GLN A 326 4.88 29.39 1.35
CA GLN A 326 4.66 30.28 2.49
C GLN A 326 5.46 31.58 2.33
N ALA A 327 6.69 31.48 1.84
CA ALA A 327 7.59 32.58 1.53
C ALA A 327 8.56 32.13 0.41
N PRO A 328 9.23 33.06 -0.30
CA PRO A 328 10.25 32.68 -1.28
C PRO A 328 11.27 31.71 -0.68
N GLY A 329 11.43 30.53 -1.29
CA GLY A 329 12.32 29.46 -0.79
C GLY A 329 11.74 28.55 0.29
N THR A 330 10.51 28.81 0.75
CA THR A 330 9.80 27.98 1.74
C THR A 330 8.51 27.43 1.13
N THR A 331 8.66 26.34 0.41
CA THR A 331 7.54 25.54 -0.11
C THR A 331 7.20 24.44 0.88
N TRP A 332 5.92 24.34 1.22
CA TRP A 332 5.36 23.25 2.00
C TRP A 332 4.71 22.23 1.08
N ALA A 333 5.01 20.96 1.31
CA ALA A 333 4.44 19.83 0.57
C ALA A 333 4.28 18.62 1.51
N PRO A 334 3.52 17.59 1.11
CA PRO A 334 3.38 16.35 1.89
C PRO A 334 4.74 15.67 2.12
N ALA A 335 4.98 15.18 3.34
CA ALA A 335 6.22 14.50 3.70
C ALA A 335 6.48 13.22 2.87
N SER A 336 5.42 12.62 2.33
CA SER A 336 5.49 11.48 1.41
C SER A 336 6.32 11.76 0.15
N LEU A 337 6.55 13.03 -0.22
CA LEU A 337 7.45 13.37 -1.33
C LEU A 337 8.85 12.75 -1.16
N PHE A 338 9.32 12.61 0.09
CA PHE A 338 10.64 12.06 0.39
C PHE A 338 10.69 10.54 0.19
N GLN A 339 9.54 9.85 0.15
CA GLN A 339 9.48 8.43 -0.22
C GLN A 339 9.91 8.20 -1.66
N MET A 340 9.58 9.14 -2.56
CA MET A 340 10.04 9.09 -3.96
C MET A 340 11.58 9.23 -4.09
N LEU A 341 12.24 9.76 -3.06
CA LEU A 341 13.70 9.89 -2.98
C LEU A 341 14.34 8.73 -2.21
N GLY A 342 13.55 7.73 -1.84
CA GLY A 342 14.00 6.52 -1.14
C GLY A 342 14.00 6.62 0.38
N HIS A 343 13.34 7.61 0.98
CA HIS A 343 13.20 7.70 2.44
C HIS A 343 11.93 7.01 2.95
N THR A 344 11.99 6.43 4.13
CA THR A 344 10.84 5.93 4.88
C THR A 344 10.23 7.05 5.72
N ILE A 345 8.90 7.14 5.72
CA ILE A 345 8.14 8.13 6.50
C ILE A 345 7.28 7.41 7.53
N THR A 346 7.45 7.72 8.81
CA THR A 346 6.58 7.21 9.87
C THR A 346 6.09 8.34 10.77
N LEU A 347 4.83 8.26 11.20
CA LEU A 347 4.24 9.22 12.14
C LEU A 347 3.92 8.47 13.44
N ASP A 348 4.71 8.72 14.49
CA ASP A 348 4.54 8.14 15.81
C ASP A 348 4.02 9.22 16.78
N GLY A 349 2.71 9.22 17.02
CA GLY A 349 2.06 10.31 17.73
C GLY A 349 2.24 11.62 16.96
N THR A 350 2.84 12.64 17.60
CA THR A 350 3.16 13.94 16.96
C THR A 350 4.60 14.02 16.42
N THR A 351 5.30 12.88 16.33
CA THR A 351 6.67 12.82 15.83
C THR A 351 6.68 12.21 14.43
N LEU A 352 7.11 13.01 13.45
CA LEU A 352 7.30 12.59 12.06
C LEU A 352 8.76 12.19 11.85
N ASN A 353 9.00 10.90 11.59
CA ASN A 353 10.31 10.39 11.24
C ASN A 353 10.46 10.32 9.72
N ILE A 354 11.60 10.78 9.22
CA ILE A 354 12.01 10.66 7.82
C ILE A 354 13.43 10.08 7.81
N GLN A 355 13.59 8.89 7.24
CA GLN A 355 14.84 8.11 7.29
C GLN A 355 15.09 7.46 5.93
#